data_AF-A0A0M8P1I2-F1
#
_entry.id   AF-A0A0M8P1I2-F1
#
_cell.length_a   1.000
_cell.length_b   1.000
_cell.length_c   1.000
_cell.angle_alpha   90.00
_cell.angle_beta   90.00
_cell.angle_gamma   90.00
#
_symmetry.space_group_name_H-M   'P 1'
#
loop_
_entity.id
_entity.type
_entity.pdbx_description
1 polymer ?
#
loop_
_entity_poly.entity_id
_entity_poly.type
_entity_poly.pdbx_seq_one_letter_code
_entity_poly.pdbx_strand_id
1 'polypeptide(L)'
;MPPITVSKGRSPSRDPNETFTEMADTDLESLGRHCQYEYCGQLDFLPFRCESCRSTYCLDHRTETAHQCPREGEWARRRNGTNNTNQENRTAPEKPSIYNTDQCAHTQCKTLINTLKDPAVRCPQCNHQYCLKHRLREEHECAKITPLGARQRNTASPNDTIKSMFARVRTWGRDKQNAAAKGTLLPTLPKLKPKPNSPAARAVAVNGLKRSAKGDASVPADKRLYLHTVGTAETQAAEPPAGDFFFDSRWKVGRVLDDAAKKLRVQNLNNRVDGEDSKLRVFHVESGEFLEFSEAIGAGKVKQGDTIVLLRGAGAVLGNA
;
A
#
# COMPACT_ATOMS: atom_id res chain seq x y z
N MET A 1 9.01 10.36 -78.97
CA MET A 1 7.88 10.29 -78.02
C MET A 1 7.38 8.85 -77.96
N PRO A 2 7.61 8.13 -76.87
CA PRO A 2 6.79 6.98 -76.48
C PRO A 2 5.86 7.37 -75.30
N PRO A 3 4.65 6.80 -75.20
CA PRO A 3 3.68 7.16 -74.17
C PRO A 3 4.05 6.53 -72.82
N ILE A 4 4.10 7.36 -71.77
CA ILE A 4 4.28 6.92 -70.39
C ILE A 4 2.96 6.35 -69.90
N THR A 5 2.95 5.04 -69.62
CA THR A 5 1.81 4.30 -69.07
C THR A 5 1.50 4.77 -67.65
N VAL A 6 0.29 5.27 -67.42
CA VAL A 6 -0.20 5.63 -66.09
C VAL A 6 -0.58 4.35 -65.32
N SER A 7 0.25 3.98 -64.35
CA SER A 7 -0.05 2.93 -63.38
C SER A 7 -1.18 3.41 -62.46
N LYS A 8 -2.31 2.69 -62.48
CA LYS A 8 -3.48 2.95 -61.63
C LYS A 8 -3.08 2.77 -60.16
N GLY A 9 -2.91 3.89 -59.45
CA GLY A 9 -2.59 3.93 -58.03
C GLY A 9 -3.62 3.16 -57.22
N ARG A 10 -3.13 2.18 -56.46
CA ARG A 10 -3.86 1.31 -55.54
C ARG A 10 -4.57 2.17 -54.50
N SER A 11 -5.89 2.02 -54.38
CA SER A 11 -6.70 2.60 -53.30
C SER A 11 -6.13 2.16 -51.94
N PRO A 12 -5.85 3.08 -51.00
CA PRO A 12 -5.46 2.69 -49.65
C PRO A 12 -6.68 2.06 -48.98
N SER A 13 -6.56 0.77 -48.67
CA SER A 13 -7.49 0.05 -47.79
C SER A 13 -7.48 0.76 -46.44
N ARG A 14 -8.56 1.45 -46.13
CA ARG A 14 -8.73 2.19 -44.88
C ARG A 14 -9.24 1.22 -43.83
N ASP A 15 -8.31 0.67 -43.05
CA ASP A 15 -8.68 -0.03 -41.82
C ASP A 15 -9.43 0.96 -40.91
N PRO A 16 -10.62 0.61 -40.38
CA PRO A 16 -11.46 1.53 -39.61
C PRO A 16 -10.93 1.86 -38.21
N ASN A 17 -9.69 1.45 -37.87
CA ASN A 17 -9.15 1.51 -36.52
C ASN A 17 -7.88 2.36 -36.37
N GLU A 18 -7.44 3.06 -37.40
CA GLU A 18 -6.31 3.99 -37.31
C GLU A 18 -6.81 5.45 -37.27
N THR A 19 -6.54 6.12 -36.15
CA THR A 19 -6.98 7.50 -35.85
C THR A 19 -5.98 8.57 -36.28
N PHE A 20 -4.87 8.21 -36.89
CA PHE A 20 -3.88 9.17 -37.37
C PHE A 20 -4.03 9.41 -38.88
N THR A 21 -3.87 10.65 -39.30
CA THR A 21 -3.93 11.06 -40.71
C THR A 21 -2.49 11.24 -41.20
N GLU A 22 -1.99 10.33 -42.04
CA GLU A 22 -0.75 10.55 -42.78
C GLU A 22 -0.91 11.77 -43.69
N MET A 23 0.00 12.73 -43.56
CA MET A 23 -0.03 13.96 -44.36
C MET A 23 0.87 13.78 -45.58
N ALA A 24 0.33 14.02 -46.77
CA ALA A 24 1.12 14.03 -48.00
C ALA A 24 1.83 15.39 -48.15
N ASP A 25 3.16 15.37 -48.12
CA ASP A 25 4.04 16.54 -47.95
C ASP A 25 4.16 17.49 -49.17
N THR A 26 3.30 17.37 -50.20
CA THR A 26 3.57 18.01 -51.50
C THR A 26 2.48 18.92 -52.06
N ASP A 27 1.33 19.07 -51.39
CA ASP A 27 0.28 19.96 -51.88
C ASP A 27 -0.57 20.54 -50.73
N LEU A 28 -0.41 21.84 -50.46
CA LEU A 28 -1.12 22.54 -49.37
C LEU A 28 -2.64 22.55 -49.58
N GLU A 29 -3.11 22.50 -50.83
CA GLU A 29 -4.53 22.40 -51.18
C GLU A 29 -5.09 20.98 -50.97
N SER A 30 -4.22 19.98 -50.83
CA SER A 30 -4.61 18.60 -50.49
C SER A 30 -4.76 18.35 -48.98
N LEU A 31 -4.34 19.29 -48.12
CA LEU A 31 -4.41 19.16 -46.65
C LEU A 31 -5.80 19.50 -46.09
N GLY A 32 -6.55 20.37 -46.77
CA GLY A 32 -7.89 20.80 -46.36
C GLY A 32 -9.03 19.92 -46.88
N ARG A 33 -10.23 20.15 -46.38
CA ARG A 33 -11.47 19.60 -46.97
C ARG A 33 -12.44 20.73 -47.28
N HIS A 34 -13.05 20.62 -48.45
CA HIS A 34 -14.10 21.55 -48.86
C HIS A 34 -15.38 21.31 -48.08
N CYS A 35 -16.03 22.40 -47.68
CA CYS A 35 -17.36 22.39 -47.10
C CYS A 35 -18.36 21.79 -48.09
N GLN A 36 -19.10 20.76 -47.67
CA GLN A 36 -20.08 20.05 -48.50
C GLN A 36 -21.47 20.73 -48.53
N TYR A 37 -21.59 21.94 -47.98
CA TYR A 37 -22.80 22.74 -48.14
C TYR A 37 -22.85 23.35 -49.55
N GLU A 38 -24.01 23.24 -50.21
CA GLU A 38 -24.23 23.52 -51.64
C GLU A 38 -23.68 24.89 -52.09
N TYR A 39 -23.77 25.90 -51.23
CA TYR A 39 -23.39 27.28 -51.55
C TYR A 39 -22.07 27.74 -50.94
N CYS A 40 -21.37 26.89 -50.16
CA CYS A 40 -20.15 27.30 -49.45
C CYS A 40 -18.89 26.88 -50.21
N GLY A 41 -18.67 25.57 -50.38
CA GLY A 41 -17.48 25.05 -51.07
C GLY A 41 -16.12 25.47 -50.50
N GLN A 42 -16.06 26.16 -49.36
CA GLN A 42 -14.82 26.70 -48.81
C GLN A 42 -13.89 25.59 -48.33
N LEU A 43 -12.59 25.67 -48.69
CA LEU A 43 -11.55 24.78 -48.19
C LEU A 43 -11.19 25.16 -46.75
N ASP A 44 -11.45 24.26 -45.80
CA ASP A 44 -11.11 24.42 -44.39
C ASP A 44 -10.06 23.38 -44.00
N PHE A 45 -9.04 23.80 -43.25
CA PHE A 45 -7.97 22.94 -42.75
C PHE A 45 -8.40 22.19 -41.48
N LEU A 46 -9.47 22.61 -40.82
CA LEU A 46 -10.10 21.92 -39.69
C LEU A 46 -11.50 21.39 -40.08
N PRO A 47 -11.59 20.25 -40.78
CA PRO A 47 -12.86 19.68 -41.19
C PRO A 47 -13.75 19.27 -40.01
N PHE A 48 -14.96 19.83 -39.93
CA PHE A 48 -15.99 19.39 -38.99
C PHE A 48 -16.89 18.33 -39.63
N ARG A 49 -16.95 17.14 -39.05
CA ARG A 49 -17.86 16.07 -39.51
C ARG A 49 -19.16 16.12 -38.72
N CYS A 50 -20.30 16.25 -39.40
CA CYS A 50 -21.61 16.19 -38.75
C CYS A 50 -21.92 14.74 -38.32
N GLU A 51 -22.23 14.48 -37.05
CA GLU A 51 -22.57 13.13 -36.55
C GLU A 51 -23.88 12.58 -37.14
N SER A 52 -24.79 13.48 -37.53
CA SER A 52 -26.06 13.15 -38.15
C SER A 52 -25.87 12.78 -39.62
N CYS A 53 -25.48 13.72 -40.49
CA CYS A 53 -25.38 13.46 -41.93
C CYS A 53 -24.05 12.84 -42.40
N ARG A 54 -22.99 12.83 -41.56
CA ARG A 54 -21.62 12.33 -41.86
C ARG A 54 -20.84 13.09 -42.93
N SER A 55 -21.40 14.20 -43.39
CA SER A 55 -20.73 15.15 -44.29
C SER A 55 -19.77 16.06 -43.54
N THR A 56 -18.83 16.66 -44.28
CA THR A 56 -17.76 17.53 -43.76
C THR A 56 -18.05 18.99 -44.10
N TYR A 57 -17.92 19.88 -43.12
CA TYR A 57 -18.25 21.30 -43.22
C TYR A 57 -17.15 22.17 -42.61
N CYS A 58 -17.12 23.45 -42.99
CA CYS A 58 -16.24 24.46 -42.40
C CYS A 58 -16.76 24.95 -41.04
N LEU A 59 -16.01 25.82 -40.38
CA LEU A 59 -16.36 26.41 -39.07
C LEU A 59 -17.78 27.02 -39.03
N ASP A 60 -18.18 27.73 -40.08
CA ASP A 60 -19.49 28.42 -40.15
C ASP A 60 -20.66 27.45 -40.37
N HIS A 61 -20.40 26.32 -41.04
CA HIS A 61 -21.41 25.33 -41.40
C HIS A 61 -21.39 24.08 -40.49
N ARG A 62 -20.66 24.13 -39.37
CA ARG A 62 -20.46 22.97 -38.48
C ARG A 62 -21.72 22.48 -37.77
N THR A 63 -22.73 23.35 -37.58
CA THR A 63 -23.97 23.00 -36.87
C THR A 63 -25.02 22.45 -37.83
N GLU A 64 -25.93 21.61 -37.35
CA GLU A 64 -26.98 20.99 -38.17
C GLU A 64 -27.88 22.01 -38.85
N THR A 65 -28.15 23.12 -38.17
CA THR A 65 -28.95 24.22 -38.69
C THR A 65 -28.22 25.02 -39.77
N ALA A 66 -26.90 25.17 -39.66
CA ALA A 66 -26.12 26.00 -40.59
C ALA A 66 -25.98 25.34 -41.97
N HIS A 67 -25.79 24.03 -42.05
CA HIS A 67 -25.69 23.31 -43.33
C HIS A 67 -27.01 22.66 -43.79
N GLN A 68 -28.14 22.98 -43.15
CA GLN A 68 -29.46 22.38 -43.44
C GLN A 68 -29.38 20.85 -43.48
N CYS A 69 -29.02 20.25 -42.34
CA CYS A 69 -28.74 18.82 -42.25
C CYS A 69 -29.92 17.96 -42.74
N PRO A 70 -29.72 17.06 -43.72
CA PRO A 70 -30.78 16.19 -44.22
C PRO A 70 -31.24 15.15 -43.17
N ARG A 71 -30.45 14.94 -42.12
CA ARG A 71 -30.71 13.96 -41.04
C ARG A 71 -30.69 14.62 -39.66
N GLU A 72 -31.21 15.84 -39.55
CA GLU A 72 -31.22 16.58 -38.30
C GLU A 72 -31.73 15.75 -37.09
N GLY A 73 -31.02 15.88 -35.97
CA GLY A 73 -31.32 15.16 -34.74
C GLY A 73 -31.10 13.64 -34.77
N GLU A 74 -30.62 13.03 -35.87
CA GLU A 74 -30.33 11.58 -35.89
C GLU A 74 -29.25 11.21 -34.87
N TRP A 75 -28.22 12.03 -34.69
CA TRP A 75 -27.21 11.79 -33.66
C TRP A 75 -27.82 11.75 -32.25
N ALA A 76 -28.74 12.66 -31.95
CA ALA A 76 -29.40 12.76 -30.64
C ALA A 76 -30.31 11.56 -30.38
N ARG A 77 -31.08 11.13 -31.39
CA ARG A 77 -31.91 9.92 -31.32
C ARG A 77 -31.06 8.66 -31.11
N ARG A 78 -29.95 8.53 -31.83
CA ARG A 78 -29.01 7.40 -31.67
C ARG A 78 -28.43 7.36 -30.26
N ARG A 79 -27.98 8.51 -29.74
CA ARG A 79 -27.35 8.60 -28.41
C ARG A 79 -28.35 8.24 -27.29
N ASN A 80 -29.61 8.66 -27.41
CA ASN A 80 -30.68 8.25 -26.49
C ASN A 80 -30.99 6.75 -26.55
N GLY A 81 -30.98 6.13 -27.74
CA GLY A 81 -31.21 4.68 -27.88
C GLY A 81 -30.05 3.83 -27.33
N THR A 82 -28.81 4.26 -27.51
CA THR A 82 -27.61 3.54 -27.02
C THR A 82 -27.42 3.61 -25.50
N ASN A 83 -28.03 4.58 -24.82
CA ASN A 83 -27.98 4.66 -23.35
C ASN A 83 -28.82 3.58 -22.65
N ASN A 84 -29.72 2.89 -23.37
CA ASN A 84 -30.61 1.88 -22.77
C ASN A 84 -30.06 0.45 -22.87
N THR A 85 -29.08 0.18 -23.74
CA THR A 85 -28.51 -1.17 -23.95
C THR A 85 -27.14 -1.38 -23.30
N ASN A 86 -26.53 -0.33 -22.73
CA ASN A 86 -25.21 -0.38 -22.08
C ASN A 86 -25.24 0.14 -20.64
N GLN A 87 -26.41 0.08 -19.98
CA GLN A 87 -26.61 0.55 -18.61
C GLN A 87 -26.49 -0.57 -17.56
N GLU A 88 -26.00 -1.76 -17.91
CA GLU A 88 -25.68 -2.81 -16.93
C GLU A 88 -24.25 -2.75 -16.39
N ASN A 89 -23.37 -1.85 -16.88
CA ASN A 89 -21.99 -1.83 -16.39
C ASN A 89 -21.25 -0.49 -16.40
N ARG A 90 -21.97 0.64 -16.43
CA ARG A 90 -21.39 1.96 -16.16
C ARG A 90 -22.10 2.57 -14.96
N THR A 91 -21.51 2.37 -13.78
CA THR A 91 -21.78 3.22 -12.63
C THR A 91 -21.63 4.68 -13.10
N ALA A 92 -22.71 5.45 -12.97
CA ALA A 92 -22.62 6.90 -13.14
C ALA A 92 -21.44 7.42 -12.30
N PRO A 93 -20.68 8.44 -12.75
CA PRO A 93 -19.69 9.05 -11.89
C PRO A 93 -20.42 9.52 -10.63
N GLU A 94 -20.22 8.80 -9.53
CA GLU A 94 -20.83 9.14 -8.26
C GLU A 94 -20.46 10.59 -7.96
N LYS A 95 -21.45 11.39 -7.59
CA LYS A 95 -21.19 12.75 -7.12
C LYS A 95 -20.16 12.63 -6.00
N PRO A 96 -19.03 13.37 -6.05
CA PRO A 96 -17.97 13.22 -5.07
C PRO A 96 -18.55 13.53 -3.69
N SER A 97 -18.74 12.47 -2.90
CA SER A 97 -19.12 12.57 -1.50
C SER A 97 -17.85 12.59 -0.65
N ILE A 98 -17.94 13.07 0.59
CA ILE A 98 -16.82 13.08 1.55
C ILE A 98 -16.19 11.67 1.71
N TYR A 99 -16.93 10.62 1.36
CA TYR A 99 -16.48 9.23 1.44
C TYR A 99 -15.75 8.71 0.17
N ASN A 100 -15.76 9.46 -0.95
CA ASN A 100 -15.13 9.07 -2.23
C ASN A 100 -13.89 9.95 -2.56
N THR A 101 -13.54 10.89 -1.69
CA THR A 101 -12.34 11.73 -1.87
C THR A 101 -11.16 11.17 -1.08
N ASP A 102 -10.04 10.95 -1.78
CA ASP A 102 -8.78 10.56 -1.14
C ASP A 102 -7.91 11.79 -0.90
N GLN A 103 -6.88 11.69 -0.05
CA GLN A 103 -5.86 12.73 0.07
C GLN A 103 -4.70 12.43 -0.89
N CYS A 104 -4.12 13.48 -1.46
CA CYS A 104 -2.87 13.38 -2.22
C CYS A 104 -1.79 12.62 -1.42
N ALA A 105 -1.13 11.66 -2.06
CA ALA A 105 -0.10 10.83 -1.42
C ALA A 105 1.24 11.55 -1.15
N HIS A 106 1.37 12.82 -1.50
CA HIS A 106 2.56 13.62 -1.20
C HIS A 106 2.56 14.02 0.29
N THR A 107 3.67 13.78 1.00
CA THR A 107 3.76 13.91 2.47
C THR A 107 3.41 15.30 3.02
N GLN A 108 3.64 16.35 2.23
CA GLN A 108 3.36 17.74 2.62
C GLN A 108 2.04 18.27 2.03
N CYS A 109 1.34 17.48 1.21
CA CYS A 109 0.15 17.90 0.51
C CYS A 109 -1.11 17.36 1.19
N LYS A 110 -2.05 18.26 1.50
CA LYS A 110 -3.35 17.91 2.09
C LYS A 110 -4.53 18.13 1.13
N THR A 111 -4.25 18.26 -0.16
CA THR A 111 -5.29 18.42 -1.18
C THR A 111 -6.09 17.13 -1.30
N LEU A 112 -7.42 17.27 -1.29
CA LEU A 112 -8.36 16.18 -1.55
C LEU A 112 -8.47 15.96 -3.05
N ILE A 113 -8.14 14.75 -3.47
CA ILE A 113 -8.19 14.26 -4.84
C ILE A 113 -9.50 13.49 -5.08
N ASN A 114 -9.84 13.26 -6.34
CA ASN A 114 -11.17 12.78 -6.79
C ASN A 114 -12.30 13.80 -6.56
N THR A 115 -11.97 15.08 -6.55
CA THR A 115 -12.96 16.16 -6.58
C THR A 115 -13.12 16.70 -8.00
N LEU A 116 -14.24 17.37 -8.28
CA LEU A 116 -14.46 18.03 -9.59
C LEU A 116 -13.40 19.09 -9.93
N LYS A 117 -12.75 19.69 -8.92
CA LYS A 117 -11.70 20.70 -9.10
C LYS A 117 -10.30 20.09 -9.16
N ASP A 118 -10.07 19.00 -8.42
CA ASP A 118 -8.77 18.31 -8.34
C ASP A 118 -8.91 16.84 -8.75
N PRO A 119 -8.85 16.53 -10.06
CA PRO A 119 -8.78 15.14 -10.52
C PRO A 119 -7.49 14.47 -10.05
N ALA A 120 -7.60 13.21 -9.63
CA ALA A 120 -6.46 12.41 -9.22
C ALA A 120 -5.67 11.92 -10.44
N VAL A 121 -4.35 12.03 -10.40
CA VAL A 121 -3.45 11.41 -11.39
C VAL A 121 -2.67 10.29 -10.71
N ARG A 122 -2.71 9.08 -11.28
CA ARG A 122 -1.95 7.92 -10.79
C ARG A 122 -0.53 7.95 -11.37
N CYS A 123 0.48 7.86 -10.51
CA CYS A 123 1.87 7.73 -10.97
C CYS A 123 2.15 6.28 -11.42
N PRO A 124 2.70 6.04 -12.63
CA PRO A 124 2.94 4.69 -13.14
C PRO A 124 4.06 3.92 -12.42
N GLN A 125 4.89 4.59 -11.62
CA GLN A 125 6.03 3.97 -10.93
C GLN A 125 5.69 3.55 -9.50
N CYS A 126 4.96 4.39 -8.75
CA CYS A 126 4.58 4.12 -7.38
C CYS A 126 3.08 3.78 -7.21
N ASN A 127 2.27 3.89 -8.26
CA ASN A 127 0.82 3.62 -8.26
C ASN A 127 0.00 4.43 -7.23
N HIS A 128 0.60 5.46 -6.64
CA HIS A 128 -0.09 6.40 -5.76
C HIS A 128 -0.82 7.47 -6.56
N GLN A 129 -1.89 8.01 -5.96
CA GLN A 129 -2.67 9.10 -6.53
C GLN A 129 -2.20 10.45 -5.98
N TYR A 130 -1.97 11.37 -6.89
CA TYR A 130 -1.53 12.73 -6.59
C TYR A 130 -2.50 13.75 -7.19
N CYS A 131 -2.50 14.96 -6.63
CA CYS A 131 -3.20 16.10 -7.23
C CYS A 131 -2.47 16.59 -8.49
N LEU A 132 -3.12 17.44 -9.27
CA LEU A 132 -2.57 18.01 -10.52
C LEU A 132 -1.22 18.71 -10.34
N LYS A 133 -0.96 19.30 -9.17
CA LYS A 133 0.34 19.90 -8.84
C LYS A 133 1.39 18.79 -8.76
N HIS A 134 1.25 17.89 -7.80
CA HIS A 134 2.20 16.80 -7.56
C HIS A 134 2.12 15.61 -8.54
N ARG A 135 1.60 15.81 -9.76
CA ARG A 135 1.48 14.74 -10.77
C ARG A 135 2.83 14.32 -11.34
N LEU A 136 3.80 15.23 -11.34
CA LEU A 136 5.13 15.02 -11.90
C LEU A 136 6.05 14.34 -10.88
N ARG A 137 6.94 13.48 -11.38
CA ARG A 137 7.91 12.73 -10.58
C ARG A 137 8.87 13.62 -9.77
N GLU A 138 9.17 14.81 -10.27
CA GLU A 138 10.07 15.75 -9.61
C GLU A 138 9.45 16.30 -8.31
N GLU A 139 8.13 16.32 -8.23
CA GLU A 139 7.39 16.84 -7.09
C GLU A 139 7.04 15.76 -6.05
N HIS A 140 7.36 14.49 -6.32
CA HIS A 140 7.18 13.42 -5.35
C HIS A 140 8.25 12.34 -5.46
N GLU A 141 8.89 12.02 -4.35
CA GLU A 141 9.94 11.00 -4.30
C GLU A 141 9.33 9.58 -4.38
N CYS A 142 9.05 9.09 -5.59
CA CYS A 142 8.50 7.74 -5.83
C CYS A 142 9.29 6.63 -5.11
N ALA A 143 10.60 6.82 -4.95
CA ALA A 143 11.49 5.82 -4.34
C ALA A 143 11.28 5.64 -2.83
N LYS A 144 10.72 6.65 -2.14
CA LYS A 144 10.49 6.59 -0.68
C LYS A 144 9.13 6.02 -0.32
N ILE A 145 8.25 5.77 -1.29
CA ILE A 145 6.86 5.34 -1.06
C ILE A 145 6.66 3.96 -1.67
N THR A 146 6.20 2.99 -0.87
CA THR A 146 5.93 1.62 -1.32
C THR A 146 4.84 1.61 -2.38
N PRO A 147 5.05 0.99 -3.56
CA PRO A 147 4.09 1.03 -4.65
C PRO A 147 2.77 0.30 -4.30
N LEU A 148 1.63 0.94 -4.58
CA LEU A 148 0.31 0.31 -4.42
C LEU A 148 0.11 -0.77 -5.49
N GLY A 149 -0.25 -1.99 -5.09
CA GLY A 149 -0.56 -3.07 -6.04
C GLY A 149 0.63 -3.78 -6.67
N ALA A 150 1.86 -3.57 -6.18
CA ALA A 150 2.91 -4.54 -6.44
C ALA A 150 2.45 -5.88 -5.87
N ARG A 151 2.11 -6.84 -6.74
CA ARG A 151 2.12 -8.26 -6.37
C ARG A 151 3.44 -8.46 -5.64
N GLN A 152 3.36 -8.78 -4.35
CA GLN A 152 4.50 -9.34 -3.64
C GLN A 152 4.98 -10.49 -4.52
N ARG A 153 6.09 -10.30 -5.23
CA ARG A 153 6.90 -11.45 -5.61
C ARG A 153 7.24 -12.07 -4.27
N ASN A 154 6.71 -13.27 -4.05
CA ASN A 154 7.01 -14.13 -2.92
C ASN A 154 8.51 -14.45 -2.91
N THR A 155 9.30 -13.48 -2.49
CA THR A 155 10.48 -13.68 -1.66
C THR A 155 10.10 -13.12 -0.30
N ALA A 156 9.01 -13.64 0.27
CA ALA A 156 8.57 -13.32 1.61
C ALA A 156 9.61 -13.88 2.58
N SER A 157 10.56 -13.04 2.98
CA SER A 157 11.29 -13.27 4.21
C SER A 157 10.31 -13.04 5.37
N PRO A 158 10.27 -13.92 6.38
CA PRO A 158 9.30 -13.88 7.49
C PRO A 158 9.31 -12.60 8.33
N ASN A 159 10.25 -11.69 8.08
CA ASN A 159 10.44 -10.44 8.81
C ASN A 159 9.47 -9.30 8.45
N ASP A 160 8.80 -9.32 7.29
CA ASP A 160 7.98 -8.17 6.86
C ASP A 160 6.53 -8.20 7.37
N THR A 161 5.96 -9.38 7.60
CA THR A 161 4.62 -9.54 8.22
C THR A 161 4.63 -9.10 9.69
N ILE A 162 5.78 -9.23 10.35
CA ILE A 162 5.98 -8.83 11.74
C ILE A 162 6.08 -7.29 11.84
N LYS A 163 6.69 -6.61 10.86
CA LYS A 163 6.82 -5.14 10.83
C LYS A 163 5.48 -4.43 10.67
N SER A 164 4.54 -4.98 9.90
CA SER A 164 3.20 -4.39 9.73
C SER A 164 2.33 -4.54 10.97
N MET A 165 2.54 -5.60 11.76
CA MET A 165 1.90 -5.78 13.07
C MET A 165 2.46 -4.82 14.14
N PHE A 166 3.78 -4.54 14.14
CA PHE A 166 4.39 -3.53 15.01
C PHE A 166 4.08 -2.07 14.62
N ALA A 167 3.66 -1.81 13.37
CA ALA A 167 3.26 -0.47 12.93
C ALA A 167 1.97 0.01 13.58
N ARG A 168 1.00 -0.90 13.82
CA ARG A 168 -0.25 -0.61 14.57
C ARG A 168 -0.02 -0.28 16.05
N VAL A 169 1.13 -0.70 16.61
CA VAL A 169 1.51 -0.42 18.01
C VAL A 169 2.27 0.91 18.13
N ARG A 170 2.94 1.39 17.08
CA ARG A 170 3.67 2.68 17.10
C ARG A 170 2.80 3.92 16.89
N THR A 171 1.56 3.77 16.45
CA THR A 171 0.65 4.89 16.18
C THR A 171 0.01 5.51 17.43
N TRP A 172 0.24 4.95 18.63
CA TRP A 172 -0.29 5.47 19.90
C TRP A 172 0.71 6.30 20.72
N GLY A 173 1.82 6.74 20.11
CA GLY A 173 2.90 7.45 20.82
C GLY A 173 3.31 8.79 20.22
N ARG A 174 2.53 9.36 19.28
CA ARG A 174 2.99 10.49 18.46
C ARG A 174 2.21 11.79 18.65
N ASP A 175 1.66 12.03 19.84
CA ASP A 175 1.13 13.33 20.26
C ASP A 175 1.84 13.86 21.52
N LYS A 176 3.18 13.93 21.52
CA LYS A 176 3.94 14.80 22.46
C LYS A 176 5.44 14.87 22.16
N GLN A 177 5.81 15.32 20.96
CA GLN A 177 7.22 15.64 20.65
C GLN A 177 7.48 17.09 20.25
N ASN A 178 6.58 18.02 20.59
CA ASN A 178 6.85 19.47 20.58
C ASN A 178 6.41 20.11 21.90
N ALA A 179 7.03 19.72 23.02
CA ALA A 179 6.93 20.46 24.29
C ALA A 179 8.04 20.03 25.25
N ALA A 180 9.30 20.26 24.88
CA ALA A 180 10.41 20.21 25.83
C ALA A 180 10.67 21.63 26.38
N ALA A 181 9.81 22.09 27.27
CA ALA A 181 10.12 23.17 28.19
C ALA A 181 9.29 23.01 29.47
N LYS A 182 10.01 22.91 30.60
CA LYS A 182 9.54 22.93 32.00
C LYS A 182 8.86 21.65 32.54
N GLY A 183 9.64 20.95 33.37
CA GLY A 183 9.32 20.79 34.79
C GLY A 183 8.30 19.72 35.19
N THR A 184 8.76 18.87 36.12
CA THR A 184 7.99 18.25 37.22
C THR A 184 7.51 16.80 37.00
N LEU A 185 8.18 15.92 37.76
CA LEU A 185 7.74 14.68 38.43
C LEU A 185 7.09 13.53 37.62
N LEU A 186 7.84 12.43 37.57
CA LEU A 186 7.55 10.99 37.33
C LEU A 186 6.07 10.54 37.53
N PRO A 187 5.58 9.52 36.78
CA PRO A 187 6.13 8.16 36.81
C PRO A 187 6.40 7.51 35.45
N THR A 188 7.51 6.78 35.45
CA THR A 188 8.06 5.89 34.44
C THR A 188 7.15 4.72 34.07
N LEU A 189 6.80 4.62 32.78
CA LEU A 189 6.42 3.37 32.11
C LEU A 189 7.61 2.84 31.27
N PRO A 190 7.80 1.50 31.17
CA PRO A 190 9.01 0.89 30.64
C PRO A 190 9.13 1.09 29.13
N LYS A 191 10.04 1.99 28.77
CA LYS A 191 10.55 2.19 27.41
C LYS A 191 11.10 0.87 26.88
N LEU A 192 10.46 0.26 25.88
CA LEU A 192 11.08 -0.79 25.08
C LEU A 192 12.37 -0.18 24.48
N LYS A 193 13.53 -0.64 24.97
CA LYS A 193 14.82 -0.02 24.63
C LYS A 193 15.10 -0.28 23.14
N PRO A 194 15.47 0.76 22.36
CA PRO A 194 15.84 0.58 20.96
C PRO A 194 17.06 -0.34 20.85
N LYS A 195 17.07 -1.17 19.79
CA LYS A 195 18.07 -2.20 19.54
C LYS A 195 19.49 -1.62 19.60
N PRO A 196 20.42 -2.24 20.35
CA PRO A 196 21.82 -1.86 20.31
C PRO A 196 22.44 -2.21 18.95
N ASN A 197 22.79 -1.17 18.17
CA ASN A 197 23.39 -1.28 16.84
C ASN A 197 24.89 -1.66 16.86
N SER A 198 25.51 -1.81 18.04
CA SER A 198 26.92 -2.18 18.19
C SER A 198 27.12 -3.29 19.24
N PRO A 199 28.17 -4.12 19.12
CA PRO A 199 28.49 -5.15 20.12
C PRO A 199 28.76 -4.56 21.51
N ALA A 200 29.34 -3.35 21.58
CA ALA A 200 29.53 -2.62 22.83
C ALA A 200 28.20 -2.21 23.47
N ALA A 201 27.23 -1.74 22.68
CA ALA A 201 25.91 -1.38 23.19
C ALA A 201 25.11 -2.62 23.67
N ARG A 202 25.34 -3.80 23.06
CA ARG A 202 24.77 -5.07 23.53
C ARG A 202 25.32 -5.46 24.89
N ALA A 203 26.63 -5.34 25.11
CA ALA A 203 27.25 -5.61 26.40
C ALA A 203 26.70 -4.69 27.51
N VAL A 204 26.51 -3.40 27.21
CA VAL A 204 25.90 -2.44 28.16
C VAL A 204 24.43 -2.80 28.45
N ALA A 205 23.66 -3.18 27.43
CA ALA A 205 22.28 -3.61 27.62
C ALA A 205 22.18 -4.87 28.49
N VAL A 206 23.04 -5.86 28.25
CA VAL A 206 23.11 -7.10 29.05
C VAL A 206 23.52 -6.79 30.51
N ASN A 207 24.44 -5.86 30.74
CA ASN A 207 24.82 -5.46 32.10
C ASN A 207 23.69 -4.70 32.82
N GLY A 208 22.92 -3.89 32.10
CA GLY A 208 21.69 -3.30 32.62
C GLY A 208 20.66 -4.36 32.99
N LEU A 209 20.49 -5.36 32.11
CA LEU A 209 19.59 -6.49 32.30
C LEU A 209 19.98 -7.33 33.51
N LYS A 210 21.28 -7.57 33.73
CA LYS A 210 21.80 -8.27 34.92
C LYS A 210 21.42 -7.57 36.24
N ARG A 211 21.21 -6.25 36.22
CA ARG A 211 20.83 -5.45 37.40
C ARG A 211 19.33 -5.45 37.66
N SER A 212 18.51 -5.47 36.60
CA SER A 212 17.05 -5.44 36.71
C SER A 212 16.40 -6.83 36.71
N ALA A 213 17.10 -7.86 36.23
CA ALA A 213 16.53 -9.18 36.03
C ALA A 213 16.20 -9.90 37.33
N LYS A 214 14.96 -10.36 37.42
CA LYS A 214 14.47 -11.19 38.54
C LYS A 214 14.46 -12.67 38.13
N GLY A 215 14.73 -13.57 39.06
CA GLY A 215 14.81 -15.00 38.73
C GLY A 215 14.99 -15.88 39.94
N ASP A 216 15.06 -17.18 39.70
CA ASP A 216 15.21 -18.17 40.76
C ASP A 216 16.67 -18.19 41.24
N ALA A 217 16.88 -18.05 42.55
CA ALA A 217 18.21 -18.08 43.17
C ALA A 217 18.94 -19.42 42.94
N SER A 218 18.19 -20.48 42.62
CA SER A 218 18.68 -21.84 42.40
C SER A 218 19.57 -22.01 41.15
N VAL A 219 19.61 -21.02 40.25
CA VAL A 219 20.39 -21.09 39.01
C VAL A 219 21.80 -20.50 39.24
N PRO A 220 22.90 -21.26 39.01
CA PRO A 220 24.26 -20.74 39.08
C PRO A 220 24.51 -19.61 38.07
N ALA A 221 25.28 -18.60 38.44
CA ALA A 221 25.52 -17.39 37.62
C ALA A 221 26.01 -17.70 36.20
N ASP A 222 26.85 -18.72 36.04
CA ASP A 222 27.42 -19.13 34.76
C ASP A 222 26.38 -19.67 33.77
N LYS A 223 25.24 -20.14 34.27
CA LYS A 223 24.15 -20.72 33.46
C LYS A 223 22.96 -19.79 33.31
N ARG A 224 23.04 -18.56 33.84
CA ARG A 224 21.97 -17.56 33.75
C ARG A 224 21.95 -16.93 32.36
N LEU A 225 20.86 -17.19 31.64
CA LEU A 225 20.49 -16.45 30.44
C LEU A 225 19.56 -15.32 30.84
N TYR A 226 19.99 -14.09 30.60
CA TYR A 226 19.23 -12.87 30.87
C TYR A 226 18.41 -12.51 29.64
N LEU A 227 17.10 -12.41 29.79
CA LEU A 227 16.15 -12.15 28.69
C LEU A 227 15.13 -11.09 29.08
N HIS A 228 14.67 -10.33 28.09
CA HIS A 228 13.50 -9.47 28.24
C HIS A 228 12.26 -10.28 27.88
N THR A 229 11.28 -10.36 28.78
CA THR A 229 10.06 -11.13 28.56
C THR A 229 8.86 -10.22 28.51
N VAL A 230 8.03 -10.38 27.48
CA VAL A 230 6.78 -9.63 27.29
C VAL A 230 5.63 -10.61 27.23
N GLY A 231 4.62 -10.44 28.09
CA GLY A 231 3.41 -11.25 28.09
C GLY A 231 2.31 -10.61 27.24
N THR A 232 1.47 -11.41 26.61
CA THR A 232 0.19 -10.92 26.10
C THR A 232 -0.76 -10.62 27.25
N ALA A 233 -1.34 -9.42 27.27
CA ALA A 233 -2.49 -9.13 28.12
C ALA A 233 -3.71 -9.89 27.58
N GLU A 234 -4.30 -10.74 28.42
CA GLU A 234 -5.52 -11.51 28.12
C GLU A 234 -6.76 -10.60 28.13
N THR A 235 -6.68 -9.47 28.83
CA THR A 235 -7.59 -8.34 28.75
C THR A 235 -7.02 -7.31 27.78
N GLN A 236 -7.88 -6.61 27.03
CA GLN A 236 -7.54 -5.47 26.18
C GLN A 236 -7.03 -4.24 26.98
N ALA A 237 -6.25 -4.45 28.03
CA ALA A 237 -5.61 -3.40 28.80
C ALA A 237 -4.36 -2.90 28.05
N ALA A 238 -4.18 -1.59 28.07
CA ALA A 238 -3.33 -0.82 27.18
C ALA A 238 -1.80 -1.03 27.33
N GLU A 239 -1.33 -1.98 28.14
CA GLU A 239 0.11 -2.23 28.30
C GLU A 239 0.40 -3.71 28.62
N PRO A 240 1.18 -4.42 27.78
CA PRO A 240 1.54 -5.80 28.05
C PRO A 240 2.49 -5.88 29.25
N PRO A 241 2.29 -6.82 30.19
CA PRO A 241 3.22 -7.01 31.30
C PRO A 241 4.57 -7.42 30.75
N ALA A 242 5.56 -6.52 30.90
CA ALA A 242 6.93 -6.73 30.47
C ALA A 242 7.86 -6.70 31.69
N GLY A 243 8.87 -7.57 31.66
CA GLY A 243 9.82 -7.70 32.76
C GLY A 243 11.15 -8.29 32.28
N ASP A 244 12.20 -7.92 32.99
CA ASP A 244 13.53 -8.48 32.81
C ASP A 244 13.65 -9.71 33.72
N PHE A 245 13.97 -10.88 33.16
CA PHE A 245 14.15 -12.09 33.93
C PHE A 245 15.40 -12.87 33.50
N PHE A 246 15.86 -13.75 34.38
CA PHE A 246 16.92 -14.71 34.06
C PHE A 246 16.44 -16.15 34.24
N PHE A 247 16.90 -17.03 33.34
CA PHE A 247 16.55 -18.45 33.28
C PHE A 247 17.81 -19.31 33.19
N ASP A 248 17.73 -20.59 33.55
CA ASP A 248 18.82 -21.55 33.32
C ASP A 248 18.85 -21.94 31.83
N SER A 249 20.03 -21.83 31.21
CA SER A 249 20.30 -22.33 29.85
C SER A 249 19.87 -23.77 29.57
N ARG A 250 19.83 -24.63 30.60
CA ARG A 250 19.44 -26.04 30.48
C ARG A 250 17.93 -26.27 30.51
N TRP A 251 17.14 -25.25 30.85
CA TRP A 251 15.69 -25.42 30.94
C TRP A 251 15.07 -25.55 29.54
N LYS A 252 14.09 -26.45 29.45
CA LYS A 252 13.23 -26.55 28.28
C LYS A 252 12.32 -25.33 28.18
N VAL A 253 11.97 -24.94 26.96
CA VAL A 253 11.10 -23.79 26.67
C VAL A 253 9.78 -23.89 27.42
N GLY A 254 9.19 -25.08 27.57
CA GLY A 254 7.98 -25.27 28.38
C GLY A 254 8.13 -24.82 29.84
N ARG A 255 9.22 -25.23 30.51
CA ARG A 255 9.51 -24.81 31.90
C ARG A 255 9.78 -23.32 32.01
N VAL A 256 10.46 -22.74 31.02
CA VAL A 256 10.68 -21.28 30.95
C VAL A 256 9.37 -20.53 30.78
N LEU A 257 8.46 -21.04 29.93
CA LEU A 257 7.15 -20.46 29.71
C LEU A 257 6.30 -20.49 30.99
N ASP A 258 6.30 -21.60 31.74
CA ASP A 258 5.59 -21.72 33.01
C ASP A 258 6.06 -20.68 34.03
N ASP A 259 7.38 -20.56 34.19
CA ASP A 259 7.99 -19.65 35.14
C ASP A 259 7.81 -18.17 34.72
N ALA A 260 7.95 -17.87 33.42
CA ALA A 260 7.69 -16.54 32.86
C ALA A 260 6.21 -16.14 32.99
N ALA A 261 5.28 -17.06 32.70
CA ALA A 261 3.84 -16.82 32.86
C ALA A 261 3.48 -16.55 34.33
N LYS A 262 4.03 -17.33 35.27
CA LYS A 262 3.84 -17.09 36.71
C LYS A 262 4.35 -15.71 37.16
N LYS A 263 5.51 -15.28 36.66
CA LYS A 263 6.12 -13.98 36.99
C LYS A 263 5.39 -12.80 36.37
N LEU A 264 4.86 -12.96 35.15
CA LEU A 264 4.06 -11.95 34.45
C LEU A 264 2.58 -11.99 34.81
N ARG A 265 2.17 -12.90 35.71
CA ARG A 265 0.78 -13.16 36.10
C ARG A 265 -0.14 -13.50 34.93
N VAL A 266 0.40 -14.16 33.91
CA VAL A 266 -0.36 -14.70 32.76
C VAL A 266 -0.83 -16.11 33.09
N GLN A 267 -2.09 -16.42 32.84
CA GLN A 267 -2.64 -17.75 33.13
C GLN A 267 -2.21 -18.77 32.07
N ASN A 268 -1.35 -19.72 32.47
CA ASN A 268 -1.01 -20.86 31.62
C ASN A 268 -2.06 -21.96 31.72
N LEU A 269 -2.83 -22.14 30.65
CA LEU A 269 -3.86 -23.18 30.53
C LEU A 269 -3.46 -24.30 29.55
N ASN A 270 -2.17 -24.40 29.18
CA ASN A 270 -1.68 -25.34 28.17
C ASN A 270 -1.98 -26.81 28.47
N ASN A 271 -2.14 -27.18 29.75
CA ASN A 271 -2.42 -28.56 30.18
C ASN A 271 -3.92 -28.85 30.36
N ARG A 272 -4.81 -27.87 30.19
CA ARG A 272 -6.26 -28.00 30.41
C ARG A 272 -7.10 -27.82 29.16
N VAL A 273 -6.52 -27.32 28.06
CA VAL A 273 -7.25 -26.96 26.84
C VAL A 273 -6.63 -27.69 25.65
N ASP A 274 -7.45 -28.46 24.93
CA ASP A 274 -7.04 -29.21 23.74
C ASP A 274 -6.88 -28.34 22.49
N GLY A 275 -7.59 -27.21 22.43
CA GLY A 275 -7.51 -26.25 21.32
C GLY A 275 -6.15 -25.54 21.26
N GLU A 276 -5.47 -25.61 20.11
CA GLU A 276 -4.18 -24.94 19.89
C GLU A 276 -4.26 -23.41 19.97
N ASP A 277 -5.46 -22.86 19.79
CA ASP A 277 -5.78 -21.43 19.81
C ASP A 277 -5.79 -20.84 21.23
N SER A 278 -5.81 -21.69 22.26
CA SER A 278 -5.74 -21.26 23.65
C SER A 278 -4.37 -21.53 24.28
N LYS A 279 -3.46 -22.23 23.57
CA LYS A 279 -2.13 -22.54 24.07
C LYS A 279 -1.21 -21.32 23.98
N LEU A 280 -0.48 -21.06 25.05
CA LEU A 280 0.63 -20.11 25.12
C LEU A 280 1.86 -20.70 24.44
N ARG A 281 2.48 -19.94 23.54
CA ARG A 281 3.76 -20.26 22.91
C ARG A 281 4.76 -19.12 23.13
N VAL A 282 6.05 -19.46 23.09
CA VAL A 282 7.14 -18.48 23.18
C VAL A 282 7.60 -18.11 21.78
N PHE A 283 7.57 -16.82 21.47
CA PHE A 283 8.08 -16.25 20.24
C PHE A 283 9.39 -15.50 20.51
N HIS A 284 10.42 -15.79 19.72
CA HIS A 284 11.71 -15.12 19.85
C HIS A 284 11.83 -14.01 18.80
N VAL A 285 11.97 -12.76 19.25
CA VAL A 285 11.91 -11.58 18.37
C VAL A 285 13.13 -11.50 17.43
N GLU A 286 14.29 -11.99 17.86
CA GLU A 286 15.53 -11.87 17.10
C GLU A 286 15.73 -13.01 16.08
N SER A 287 15.23 -14.22 16.35
CA SER A 287 15.21 -15.30 15.33
C SER A 287 13.98 -15.25 14.44
N GLY A 288 12.90 -14.58 14.88
CA GLY A 288 11.65 -14.52 14.12
C GLY A 288 10.87 -15.84 14.11
N GLU A 289 11.21 -16.77 15.00
CA GLU A 289 10.65 -18.13 15.06
C GLU A 289 10.00 -18.40 16.43
N PHE A 290 9.03 -19.33 16.42
CA PHE A 290 8.48 -19.89 17.64
C PHE A 290 9.42 -20.94 18.19
N LEU A 291 9.68 -20.88 19.49
CA LEU A 291 10.48 -21.89 20.18
C LEU A 291 9.60 -23.09 20.51
N GLU A 292 10.08 -24.30 20.18
CA GLU A 292 9.39 -25.54 20.47
C GLU A 292 9.51 -25.89 21.96
N PHE A 293 8.46 -26.43 22.57
CA PHE A 293 8.44 -26.77 24.00
C PHE A 293 9.51 -27.78 24.42
N SER A 294 9.94 -28.64 23.49
CA SER A 294 10.90 -29.72 23.69
C SER A 294 12.36 -29.23 23.70
N GLU A 295 12.63 -28.06 23.11
CA GLU A 295 13.98 -27.51 22.94
C GLU A 295 14.48 -26.84 24.23
N ALA A 296 15.79 -26.91 24.48
CA ALA A 296 16.43 -26.16 25.56
C ALA A 296 16.69 -24.72 25.13
N ILE A 297 16.39 -23.75 25.99
CA ILE A 297 16.54 -22.32 25.64
C ILE A 297 17.99 -21.93 25.31
N GLY A 298 18.96 -22.64 25.90
CA GLY A 298 20.39 -22.47 25.64
C GLY A 298 20.95 -23.21 24.42
N ALA A 299 20.13 -23.93 23.64
CA ALA A 299 20.60 -24.74 22.50
C ALA A 299 21.09 -23.91 21.28
N GLY A 300 21.12 -22.58 21.38
CA GLY A 300 21.80 -21.70 20.43
C GLY A 300 20.90 -20.69 19.71
N LYS A 301 19.58 -20.85 19.78
CA LYS A 301 18.61 -19.94 19.14
C LYS A 301 18.43 -18.62 19.89
N VAL A 302 18.64 -18.61 21.20
CA VAL A 302 18.44 -17.44 22.08
C VAL A 302 19.77 -17.04 22.72
N LYS A 303 20.12 -15.76 22.65
CA LYS A 303 21.34 -15.18 23.23
C LYS A 303 21.00 -14.27 24.42
N GLN A 304 22.04 -13.92 25.19
CA GLN A 304 21.88 -13.00 26.31
C GLN A 304 21.46 -11.61 25.82
N GLY A 305 20.41 -11.06 26.42
CA GLY A 305 19.85 -9.76 26.06
C GLY A 305 18.74 -9.81 25.00
N ASP A 306 18.36 -10.99 24.54
CA ASP A 306 17.29 -11.15 23.56
C ASP A 306 15.90 -11.00 24.20
N THR A 307 14.91 -10.70 23.35
CA THR A 307 13.52 -10.50 23.76
C THR A 307 12.66 -11.70 23.36
N ILE A 308 11.93 -12.24 24.34
CA ILE A 308 10.93 -13.28 24.15
C ILE A 308 9.53 -12.74 24.44
N VAL A 309 8.56 -13.13 23.61
CA VAL A 309 7.16 -12.72 23.74
C VAL A 309 6.31 -13.97 23.94
N LEU A 310 5.46 -13.98 24.97
CA LEU A 310 4.51 -15.05 25.21
C LEU A 310 3.21 -14.69 24.48
N LEU A 311 2.82 -15.48 23.48
CA LEU A 311 1.62 -15.27 22.68
C LEU A 311 0.62 -16.41 22.93
N ARG A 312 -0.65 -16.08 23.17
CA ARG A 312 -1.74 -17.06 23.20
C ARG A 312 -2.30 -17.27 21.79
N GLY A 313 -2.53 -18.53 21.41
CA GLY A 313 -3.24 -18.88 20.18
C GLY A 313 -2.43 -18.84 18.90
N ALA A 314 -1.09 -18.86 19.02
CA ALA A 314 -0.19 -18.96 17.88
C ALA A 314 -0.14 -20.35 17.23
N GLY A 315 -0.93 -21.33 17.71
CA GLY A 315 -1.00 -22.68 17.13
C GLY A 315 -1.58 -22.72 15.71
N ALA A 316 -2.65 -21.96 15.45
CA ALA A 316 -3.27 -21.87 14.12
C ALA A 316 -2.33 -21.35 13.01
N VAL A 317 -1.23 -20.68 13.37
CA VAL A 317 -0.27 -20.11 12.41
C VAL A 317 0.78 -21.15 11.97
N LEU A 318 0.98 -22.23 12.72
CA LEU A 318 1.97 -23.27 12.44
C LEU A 318 1.36 -24.58 11.89
N GLY A 319 0.03 -24.71 11.86
CA GLY A 319 -0.68 -25.90 11.35
C GLY A 319 -0.79 -26.00 9.82
N ASN A 320 -0.28 -25.01 9.07
CA ASN A 320 -0.20 -25.04 7.61
C ASN A 320 1.25 -24.85 7.14
N ALA A 321 2.11 -25.80 7.44
CA ALA A 321 3.41 -26.00 6.80
C ALA A 321 3.71 -27.50 6.73
#